data_AF-A0A202FD76-F1
#
_entry.id   AF-A0A202FD76-F1
#
_cell.length_a   1.000
_cell.length_b   1.000
_cell.length_c   1.000
_cell.angle_alpha   90.00
_cell.angle_beta   90.00
_cell.angle_gamma   90.00
#
_symmetry.space_group_name_H-M   'P 1'
#
loop_
_entity.id
_entity.type
_entity.pdbx_description
1 polymer ?
#
loop_
_entity_poly.entity_id
_entity_poly.type
_entity_poly.pdbx_seq_one_letter_code
_entity_poly.pdbx_strand_id
1 'polypeptide(L)'
;MNITLKLGTYNFLKSQQTSADTLLKPLFSINADHLLIKKLSTFAQYRSINGEYEEFNRLYSLTYLKFNPDQAKLFENKLFSLHKYSFNSTATAVFQKRDSPREYLILKTFTQTHQIKQWNKNLQLEVQSQIQGTNEEDFGFFTKSYSIVTD
;
A
#
# COMPACT_ATOMS: atom_id res chain seq x y z
N MET A 1 9.85 -1.85 -9.15
CA MET A 1 10.62 -0.75 -8.50
C MET A 1 10.43 -0.83 -6.99
N ASN A 2 11.48 -0.66 -6.17
CA ASN A 2 11.37 -0.76 -4.70
C ASN A 2 11.09 0.61 -4.09
N ILE A 3 10.52 0.65 -2.88
CA ILE A 3 10.15 1.92 -2.23
C ILE A 3 10.56 2.01 -0.76
N THR A 4 10.82 3.23 -0.32
CA THR A 4 10.95 3.58 1.10
C THR A 4 9.92 4.65 1.43
N LEU A 5 9.22 4.47 2.55
CA LEU A 5 8.21 5.41 3.04
C LEU A 5 8.81 6.28 4.13
N LYS A 6 8.70 7.61 4.01
CA LYS A 6 9.07 8.55 5.08
C LYS A 6 7.87 9.38 5.51
N LEU A 7 7.59 9.39 6.81
CA LEU A 7 6.57 10.25 7.43
C LEU A 7 7.22 11.50 8.02
N GLY A 8 6.49 12.61 8.02
CA GLY A 8 6.89 13.84 8.69
C GLY A 8 6.10 15.06 8.25
N THR A 9 6.55 16.23 8.67
CA THR A 9 5.97 17.51 8.26
C THR A 9 6.28 17.80 6.80
N TYR A 10 5.41 18.60 6.15
CA TYR A 10 5.56 18.96 4.73
C TYR A 10 6.96 19.52 4.40
N ASN A 11 7.40 20.56 5.13
CA ASN A 11 8.69 21.21 4.87
C ASN A 11 9.89 20.27 5.04
N PHE A 12 9.85 19.41 6.07
CA PHE A 12 10.89 18.42 6.30
C PHE A 12 11.00 17.42 5.15
N LEU A 13 9.87 16.93 4.64
CA LEU A 13 9.86 15.98 3.53
C LEU A 13 10.17 16.65 2.18
N LYS A 14 9.64 17.85 1.91
CA LYS A 14 9.93 18.62 0.69
C LYS A 14 11.43 18.89 0.53
N SER A 15 12.14 19.18 1.62
CA SER A 15 13.61 19.37 1.60
C SER A 15 14.41 18.12 1.20
N GLN A 16 13.81 16.93 1.29
CA GLN A 16 14.45 15.65 0.95
C GLN A 16 13.92 15.04 -0.36
N GLN A 17 12.95 15.69 -1.00
CA GLN A 17 12.28 15.21 -2.20
C GLN A 17 13.19 15.38 -3.42
N THR A 18 13.31 14.31 -4.20
CA THR A 18 13.91 14.35 -5.55
C THR A 18 12.82 14.22 -6.61
N SER A 19 13.17 14.41 -7.88
CA SER A 19 12.22 14.34 -9.02
C SER A 19 11.54 12.98 -9.18
N ALA A 20 12.15 11.90 -8.69
CA ALA A 20 11.57 10.56 -8.75
C ALA A 20 10.63 10.25 -7.57
N ASP A 21 10.59 11.10 -6.54
CA ASP A 21 9.84 10.86 -5.31
C ASP A 21 8.41 11.43 -5.40
N THR A 22 7.46 10.81 -4.70
CA THR A 22 6.08 11.29 -4.61
C THR A 22 5.78 11.80 -3.20
N LEU A 23 5.54 13.11 -3.08
CA LEU A 23 5.13 13.75 -1.81
C LEU A 23 3.60 13.83 -1.72
N LEU A 24 3.08 13.30 -0.62
CA LEU A 24 1.67 13.06 -0.40
C LEU A 24 1.19 13.74 0.89
N LYS A 25 0.03 14.41 0.83
CA LYS A 25 -0.67 14.95 2.00
C LYS A 25 -1.79 13.99 2.44
N PRO A 26 -2.07 13.84 3.74
CA PRO A 26 -3.17 13.00 4.19
C PRO A 26 -4.50 13.50 3.65
N LEU A 27 -5.39 12.57 3.30
CA LEU A 27 -6.66 12.91 2.65
C LEU A 27 -7.80 13.19 3.63
N PHE A 28 -7.84 12.46 4.75
CA PHE A 28 -8.97 12.49 5.71
C PHE A 28 -8.58 12.91 7.13
N SER A 29 -7.34 13.34 7.34
CA SER A 29 -6.86 13.79 8.66
C SER A 29 -5.89 14.96 8.50
N ILE A 30 -6.30 16.14 8.96
CA ILE A 30 -5.51 17.37 8.84
C ILE A 30 -4.24 17.38 9.71
N ASN A 31 -4.22 16.57 10.77
CA ASN A 31 -3.11 16.49 11.73
C ASN A 31 -2.19 15.29 11.48
N ALA A 32 -2.44 14.50 10.44
CA ALA A 32 -1.60 13.36 10.11
C ALA A 32 -0.34 13.80 9.35
N ASP A 33 0.73 13.03 9.52
CA ASP A 33 1.98 13.26 8.79
C ASP A 33 1.80 13.13 7.28
N HIS A 34 2.52 13.99 6.55
CA HIS A 34 2.73 13.80 5.12
C HIS A 34 3.55 12.55 4.89
N LEU A 35 3.50 12.03 3.67
CA LEU A 35 4.21 10.83 3.27
C LEU A 35 5.05 11.12 2.03
N LEU A 36 6.34 10.82 2.09
CA LEU A 36 7.23 10.81 0.94
C LEU A 36 7.48 9.36 0.52
N ILE A 37 7.04 8.99 -0.67
CA ILE A 37 7.37 7.72 -1.31
C ILE A 37 8.65 7.92 -2.10
N LYS A 38 9.74 7.28 -1.64
CA LYS A 38 11.02 7.29 -2.35
C LYS A 38 11.16 6.07 -3.23
N LYS A 39 11.34 6.26 -4.54
CA LYS A 39 11.55 5.18 -5.51
C LYS A 39 13.04 4.85 -5.57
N LEU A 40 13.39 3.57 -5.36
CA LEU A 40 14.78 3.12 -5.24
C LEU A 40 15.02 1.86 -6.09
N SER A 41 16.19 1.78 -6.71
CA SER A 41 16.58 0.66 -7.58
C SER A 41 17.03 -0.58 -6.82
N THR A 42 17.67 -0.43 -5.66
CA THR A 42 18.31 -1.55 -4.94
C THR A 42 17.83 -1.66 -3.49
N PHE A 43 18.35 -0.85 -2.57
CA PHE A 43 18.08 -0.93 -1.13
C PHE A 43 16.92 -0.02 -0.70
N ALA A 44 15.75 -0.62 -0.52
CA ALA A 44 14.56 0.07 -0.03
C ALA A 44 13.88 -0.74 1.07
N GLN A 45 13.12 -0.06 1.94
CA GLN A 45 12.37 -0.69 3.02
C GLN A 45 11.37 -1.75 2.51
N TYR A 46 10.76 -1.49 1.35
CA TYR A 46 9.77 -2.35 0.72
C TYR A 46 10.25 -2.81 -0.65
N ARG A 47 10.27 -4.13 -0.86
CA ARG A 47 10.51 -4.75 -2.17
C ARG A 47 9.19 -4.90 -2.92
N SER A 48 9.14 -4.51 -4.20
CA SER A 48 7.98 -4.79 -5.05
C SER A 48 7.95 -6.29 -5.37
N ILE A 49 6.77 -6.90 -5.23
CA ILE A 49 6.59 -8.35 -5.46
C ILE A 49 5.50 -8.65 -6.49
N ASN A 50 4.53 -7.74 -6.71
CA ASN A 50 3.51 -7.92 -7.73
C ASN A 50 2.92 -6.58 -8.18
N GLY A 51 2.52 -6.51 -9.46
CA GLY A 51 1.75 -5.41 -10.03
C GLY A 51 2.45 -4.05 -10.01
N GLU A 52 1.74 -3.06 -10.55
CA GLU A 52 2.11 -1.65 -10.57
C GLU A 52 0.90 -0.81 -10.15
N TYR A 53 1.11 0.49 -9.99
CA TYR A 53 0.01 1.42 -9.73
C TYR A 53 0.03 2.55 -10.77
N GLU A 54 -1.15 3.08 -11.08
CA GLU A 54 -1.29 4.13 -12.07
C GLU A 54 -0.71 5.45 -11.52
N GLU A 55 0.37 5.93 -12.13
CA GLU A 55 1.12 7.10 -11.63
C GLU A 55 0.41 8.42 -11.94
N PHE A 56 -0.48 8.46 -12.95
CA PHE A 56 -1.25 9.66 -13.30
C PHE A 56 -2.37 9.98 -12.31
N ASN A 57 -2.77 9.00 -11.51
CA ASN A 57 -3.78 9.18 -10.47
C ASN A 57 -3.22 9.97 -9.28
N ARG A 58 -4.05 10.86 -8.73
CA ARG A 58 -3.64 11.80 -7.68
C ARG A 58 -4.02 11.38 -6.28
N LEU A 59 -4.83 10.34 -6.13
CA LEU A 59 -5.29 9.85 -4.85
C LEU A 59 -4.71 8.47 -4.58
N TYR A 60 -4.18 8.26 -3.39
CA TYR A 60 -3.44 7.05 -3.03
C TYR A 60 -4.14 6.37 -1.85
N SER A 61 -4.31 5.04 -1.93
CA SER A 61 -4.61 4.20 -0.78
C SER A 61 -3.45 3.28 -0.50
N LEU A 62 -2.96 3.31 0.74
CA LEU A 62 -1.93 2.44 1.26
C LEU A 62 -2.56 1.54 2.32
N THR A 63 -2.56 0.24 2.05
CA THR A 63 -3.05 -0.78 2.98
C THR A 63 -1.86 -1.58 3.50
N TYR A 64 -1.63 -1.51 4.80
CA TYR A 64 -0.61 -2.26 5.52
C TYR A 64 -1.22 -3.55 6.04
N LEU A 65 -0.58 -4.67 5.74
CA LEU A 65 -0.99 -6.01 6.13
C LEU A 65 0.10 -6.63 7.00
N LYS A 66 -0.30 -7.33 8.06
CA LYS A 66 0.60 -8.15 8.87
C LYS A 66 -0.07 -9.49 9.13
N PHE A 67 0.57 -10.56 8.69
CA PHE A 67 0.03 -11.91 8.76
C PHE A 67 0.84 -12.78 9.72
N ASN A 68 0.22 -13.85 10.22
CA ASN A 68 0.94 -14.99 10.78
C ASN A 68 1.62 -15.80 9.62
N PRO A 69 2.44 -16.82 9.92
CA PRO A 69 3.12 -17.61 8.88
C PRO A 69 2.17 -18.27 7.86
N ASP A 70 1.06 -18.87 8.30
CA ASP A 70 0.16 -19.62 7.44
C ASP A 70 -0.66 -18.69 6.53
N GLN A 71 -1.17 -17.59 7.10
CA GLN A 71 -1.84 -16.52 6.38
C GLN A 71 -0.90 -15.88 5.35
N ALA A 72 0.36 -15.64 5.68
CA ALA A 72 1.35 -15.08 4.75
C ALA A 72 1.57 -16.02 3.55
N LYS A 73 1.74 -17.32 3.81
CA LYS A 73 1.87 -18.34 2.75
C LYS A 73 0.62 -18.39 1.86
N LEU A 74 -0.57 -18.36 2.46
CA LEU A 74 -1.84 -18.34 1.72
C LEU A 74 -2.00 -17.07 0.87
N PHE A 75 -1.61 -15.92 1.43
CA PHE A 75 -1.63 -14.64 0.73
C PHE A 75 -0.71 -14.66 -0.48
N GLU A 76 0.54 -15.10 -0.35
CA GLU A 76 1.47 -15.21 -1.48
C GLU A 76 0.95 -16.20 -2.54
N ASN A 77 0.42 -17.36 -2.13
CA ASN A 77 -0.17 -18.31 -3.07
C ASN A 77 -1.30 -17.69 -3.90
N LYS A 78 -2.18 -16.89 -3.28
CA LYS A 78 -3.27 -16.19 -3.97
C LYS A 78 -2.76 -15.03 -4.82
N LEU A 79 -1.79 -14.28 -4.32
CA LEU A 79 -1.16 -13.16 -5.02
C LEU A 79 -0.58 -13.60 -6.36
N PHE A 80 0.06 -14.77 -6.42
CA PHE A 80 0.66 -15.32 -7.63
C PHE A 80 -0.24 -16.31 -8.39
N SER A 81 -1.49 -16.49 -7.94
CA SER A 81 -2.45 -17.36 -8.64
C SER A 81 -3.04 -16.70 -9.90
N LEU A 82 -3.62 -17.53 -10.77
CA LEU A 82 -4.38 -17.06 -11.93
C LEU A 82 -5.77 -16.52 -11.58
N HIS A 83 -6.27 -16.81 -10.37
CA HIS A 83 -7.56 -16.30 -9.92
C HIS A 83 -7.44 -14.80 -9.66
N LYS A 84 -8.40 -14.01 -10.14
CA LYS A 84 -8.37 -12.55 -10.00
C LYS A 84 -8.87 -12.14 -8.63
N TYR A 85 -7.96 -11.67 -7.79
CA TYR A 85 -8.23 -10.98 -6.55
C TYR A 85 -8.00 -9.48 -6.73
N SER A 86 -8.58 -8.66 -5.85
CA SER A 86 -8.38 -7.21 -5.89
C SER A 86 -6.90 -6.83 -5.77
N PHE A 87 -6.14 -7.60 -4.97
CA PHE A 87 -4.73 -7.37 -4.68
C PHE A 87 -3.72 -7.97 -5.67
N ASN A 88 -4.13 -8.79 -6.65
CA ASN A 88 -3.23 -9.32 -7.69
C ASN A 88 -3.50 -8.75 -9.10
N SER A 89 -4.22 -7.64 -9.16
CA SER A 89 -4.44 -6.88 -10.38
C SER A 89 -3.16 -6.16 -10.82
N THR A 90 -2.98 -5.99 -12.13
CA THR A 90 -1.88 -5.19 -12.72
C THR A 90 -1.92 -3.72 -12.30
N ALA A 91 -3.10 -3.19 -11.92
CA ALA A 91 -3.30 -1.83 -11.46
C ALA A 91 -3.33 -1.72 -9.91
N THR A 92 -2.74 -2.70 -9.23
CA THR A 92 -2.54 -2.71 -7.79
C THR A 92 -1.11 -3.16 -7.51
N ALA A 93 -0.30 -2.32 -6.88
CA ALA A 93 1.06 -2.67 -6.54
C ALA A 93 1.10 -3.32 -5.15
N VAL A 94 1.77 -4.46 -5.05
CA VAL A 94 2.03 -5.14 -3.78
C VAL A 94 3.51 -5.15 -3.51
N PHE A 95 3.85 -4.71 -2.31
CA PHE A 95 5.20 -4.70 -1.78
C PHE A 95 5.28 -5.54 -0.51
N GLN A 96 6.44 -6.10 -0.26
CA GLN A 96 6.75 -6.80 0.98
C GLN A 96 7.86 -6.06 1.71
N LYS A 97 7.72 -5.95 3.02
CA LYS A 97 8.72 -5.30 3.87
C LYS A 97 9.95 -6.19 3.98
N ARG A 98 11.14 -5.63 3.76
CA ARG A 98 12.38 -6.45 3.69
C ARG A 98 12.79 -7.06 5.03
N ASP A 99 12.55 -6.33 6.12
CA ASP A 99 12.89 -6.74 7.49
C ASP A 99 11.81 -7.64 8.13
N SER A 100 10.65 -7.77 7.49
CA SER A 100 9.52 -8.56 7.99
C SER A 100 8.79 -9.20 6.82
N PRO A 101 9.13 -10.46 6.44
CA PRO A 101 8.56 -11.11 5.27
C PRO A 101 7.05 -11.41 5.40
N ARG A 102 6.45 -11.16 6.57
CA ARG A 102 5.01 -11.32 6.82
C ARG A 102 4.25 -9.99 6.81
N GLU A 103 4.95 -8.88 6.54
CA GLU A 103 4.37 -7.56 6.41
C GLU A 103 4.34 -7.12 4.94
N TYR A 104 3.17 -6.71 4.48
CA TYR A 104 2.93 -6.31 3.11
C TYR A 104 2.32 -4.91 3.07
N LEU A 105 2.52 -4.25 1.94
CA LEU A 105 1.92 -2.98 1.60
C LEU A 105 1.24 -3.13 0.24
N ILE A 106 -0.06 -2.90 0.21
CA ILE A 106 -0.83 -2.78 -1.02
C ILE A 106 -1.01 -1.29 -1.30
N LEU A 107 -0.57 -0.86 -2.48
CA LEU A 107 -0.71 0.51 -2.95
C LEU A 107 -1.60 0.52 -4.20
N LYS A 108 -2.67 1.30 -4.14
CA LYS A 108 -3.56 1.56 -5.27
C LYS A 108 -3.85 3.05 -5.39
N THR A 109 -3.98 3.51 -6.63
CA THR A 109 -4.28 4.91 -6.92
C THR A 109 -5.65 5.09 -7.56
N PHE A 110 -6.24 6.27 -7.42
CA PHE A 110 -7.62 6.58 -7.83
C PHE A 110 -7.74 7.99 -8.40
N THR A 111 -8.81 8.20 -9.16
CA THR A 111 -9.20 9.53 -9.67
C THR A 111 -10.20 10.23 -8.74
N GLN A 112 -11.01 9.47 -7.99
CA GLN A 112 -12.08 10.02 -7.15
C GLN A 112 -12.04 9.47 -5.71
N THR A 113 -12.32 10.34 -4.73
CA THR A 113 -12.19 10.02 -3.30
C THR A 113 -13.17 8.93 -2.83
N HIS A 114 -14.36 8.85 -3.40
CA HIS A 114 -15.35 7.82 -3.04
C HIS A 114 -14.86 6.40 -3.39
N GLN A 115 -14.03 6.26 -4.43
CA GLN A 115 -13.48 4.98 -4.87
C GLN A 115 -12.53 4.40 -3.82
N ILE A 116 -11.80 5.25 -3.09
CA ILE A 116 -10.91 4.82 -2.00
C ILE A 116 -11.68 4.14 -0.89
N LYS A 117 -12.80 4.74 -0.45
CA LYS A 117 -13.61 4.18 0.64
C LYS A 117 -14.19 2.81 0.26
N GLN A 118 -14.71 2.70 -0.97
CA GLN A 118 -15.22 1.44 -1.51
C GLN A 118 -14.11 0.40 -1.63
N TRP A 119 -12.95 0.78 -2.17
CA TRP A 119 -11.78 -0.09 -2.26
C TRP A 119 -11.33 -0.63 -0.90
N ASN A 120 -11.13 0.24 0.08
CA ASN A 120 -10.64 -0.18 1.40
C ASN A 120 -11.57 -1.20 2.06
N LYS A 121 -12.89 -0.97 1.96
CA LYS A 121 -13.90 -1.91 2.47
C LYS A 121 -13.86 -3.24 1.73
N ASN A 122 -13.85 -3.21 0.40
CA ASN A 122 -13.85 -4.42 -0.42
C ASN A 122 -12.57 -5.24 -0.22
N LEU A 123 -11.41 -4.58 -0.17
CA LEU A 123 -10.13 -5.22 0.09
C LEU A 123 -10.09 -5.87 1.47
N GLN A 124 -10.60 -5.19 2.50
CA GLN A 124 -10.67 -5.77 3.84
C GLN A 124 -11.53 -7.03 3.86
N LEU A 125 -12.73 -6.99 3.27
CA LEU A 125 -13.62 -8.14 3.18
C LEU A 125 -13.01 -9.29 2.36
N GLU A 126 -12.32 -8.97 1.27
CA GLU A 126 -11.64 -9.97 0.45
C GLU A 126 -10.48 -10.62 1.23
N VAL A 127 -9.61 -9.84 1.88
CA VAL A 127 -8.52 -10.38 2.70
C VAL A 127 -9.08 -11.20 3.87
N GLN A 128 -10.13 -10.72 4.54
CA GLN A 128 -10.77 -11.44 5.63
C GLN A 128 -11.35 -12.78 5.14
N SER A 129 -12.14 -12.79 4.07
CA SER A 129 -12.75 -14.02 3.56
C SER A 129 -11.75 -15.01 2.97
N GLN A 130 -10.69 -14.51 2.31
CA GLN A 130 -9.75 -15.34 1.57
C GLN A 130 -8.53 -15.77 2.38
N ILE A 131 -8.10 -14.98 3.37
CA ILE A 131 -6.85 -15.20 4.12
C ILE A 131 -7.12 -15.61 5.55
N GLN A 132 -8.01 -14.90 6.26
CA GLN A 132 -8.44 -15.32 7.60
C GLN A 132 -9.38 -16.51 7.50
N GLY A 133 -10.37 -16.45 6.60
CA GLY A 133 -11.34 -17.52 6.38
C GLY A 133 -12.09 -17.85 7.67
N THR A 134 -12.07 -19.12 8.08
CA THR A 134 -12.64 -19.58 9.37
C THR A 134 -11.61 -19.64 10.49
N ASN A 135 -10.37 -19.21 10.25
CA ASN A 135 -9.35 -19.18 11.30
C ASN A 135 -9.67 -18.02 12.26
N GLU A 136 -9.72 -18.31 13.56
CA GLU A 136 -9.99 -17.31 14.60
C GLU A 136 -8.81 -16.35 14.82
N GLU A 137 -7.62 -16.66 14.28
CA GLU A 137 -6.47 -15.79 14.44
C GLU A 137 -6.59 -14.52 13.58
N ASP A 138 -6.55 -13.38 14.24
CA ASP A 138 -6.62 -12.07 13.61
C ASP A 138 -5.39 -11.76 12.76
N PHE A 139 -5.56 -10.84 11.80
CA PHE A 139 -4.47 -10.27 11.01
C PHE A 139 -4.42 -8.76 11.20
N GLY A 140 -3.22 -8.19 11.06
CA GLY A 140 -3.06 -6.75 11.03
C GLY A 140 -3.57 -6.19 9.71
N PHE A 141 -4.55 -5.29 9.76
CA PHE A 141 -5.04 -4.53 8.61
C PHE A 141 -5.16 -3.06 8.98
N PHE A 142 -4.46 -2.20 8.26
CA PHE A 142 -4.50 -0.77 8.49
C PHE A 142 -4.41 -0.01 7.19
N THR A 143 -5.23 1.03 7.01
CA THR A 143 -5.24 1.82 5.79
C THR A 143 -4.93 3.29 6.07
N LYS A 144 -4.17 3.91 5.16
CA LYS A 144 -4.02 5.36 5.08
C LYS A 144 -4.28 5.82 3.67
N SER A 145 -4.93 6.98 3.55
CA SER A 145 -5.25 7.57 2.26
C SER A 145 -4.66 8.96 2.13
N TYR A 146 -4.14 9.23 0.95
CA TYR A 146 -3.40 10.46 0.67
C TYR A 146 -3.79 11.04 -0.68
N SER A 147 -3.40 12.29 -0.90
CA SER A 147 -3.43 12.94 -2.20
C SER A 147 -2.07 13.55 -2.54
N ILE A 148 -1.76 13.65 -3.82
CA ILE A 148 -0.59 14.40 -4.29
C ILE A 148 -0.68 15.84 -3.80
N VAL A 149 0.44 16.38 -3.31
CA VAL A 149 0.57 17.83 -3.10
C VAL A 149 0.79 18.47 -4.46
N THR A 150 -0.24 19.13 -4.98
CA THR A 150 -0.06 20.08 -6.08
C THR A 150 0.33 21.41 -5.47
N ASP A 151 1.51 21.90 -5.86
CA ASP A 151 1.93 23.29 -5.60
C ASP A 151 0.92 24.28 -6.20
#